data_AF-A0AAN8EUX9-F1
#
_entry.id   AF-A0AAN8EUX9-F1
#
_cell.length_a   1.000
_cell.length_b   1.000
_cell.length_c   1.000
_cell.angle_alpha   90.00
_cell.angle_beta   90.00
_cell.angle_gamma   90.00
#
_symmetry.space_group_name_H-M   'P 1'
#
loop_
_entity.id
_entity.type
_entity.pdbx_description
1 polymer ?
#
loop_
_entity_poly.entity_id
_entity_poly.type
_entity_poly.pdbx_seq_one_letter_code
_entity_poly.pdbx_strand_id
1 'polypeptide(L)'
;MQDHEIILDSSSEESIVGEQAKKLFEICDKDEKGYIDKNDLNGLSEFVSLYDIQEIQKKVDESQEKQISREQFTQIIRELVSSQNNNFESSSE
;
A
#
# COMPACT_ATOMS: atom_id res chain seq x y z
N MET A 1 14.97 15.26 26.90
CA MET A 1 13.67 15.27 26.21
C MET A 1 14.00 14.74 24.84
N GLN A 2 13.81 13.43 24.61
CA GLN A 2 14.18 12.83 23.33
C GLN A 2 13.03 13.05 22.37
N ASP A 3 13.32 13.92 21.42
CA ASP A 3 12.62 14.18 20.19
C ASP A 3 12.66 12.86 19.40
N HIS A 4 11.53 12.16 19.34
CA HIS A 4 11.37 11.01 18.44
C HIS A 4 11.25 11.55 17.01
N GLU A 5 12.37 12.04 16.48
CA GLU A 5 12.55 12.26 15.06
C GLU A 5 12.56 10.87 14.40
N ILE A 6 11.52 10.58 13.63
CA ILE A 6 11.47 9.38 12.80
C ILE A 6 12.53 9.60 11.72
N ILE A 7 13.76 9.17 12.00
CA ILE A 7 14.82 9.07 11.01
C ILE A 7 14.35 8.03 9.99
N LEU A 8 13.80 8.52 8.88
CA LEU A 8 13.60 7.78 7.64
C LEU A 8 15.00 7.45 7.11
N ASP A 9 15.62 6.42 7.67
CA ASP A 9 16.87 5.87 7.18
C ASP A 9 16.58 5.12 5.88
N SER A 10 17.06 5.68 4.76
CA SER A 10 16.87 5.19 3.40
C SER A 10 17.50 3.83 3.10
N SER A 11 17.91 3.06 4.11
CA SER A 11 18.19 1.62 3.98
C SER A 11 17.03 0.73 4.46
N SER A 12 15.97 1.29 5.05
CA SER A 12 14.85 0.55 5.67
C SER A 12 13.47 0.80 5.02
N GLU A 13 13.38 1.71 4.04
CA GLU A 13 12.12 2.06 3.35
C GLU A 13 11.50 0.84 2.61
N GLU A 14 12.33 -0.09 2.14
CA GLU A 14 11.87 -1.35 1.54
C GLU A 14 11.22 -2.29 2.58
N SER A 15 11.54 -2.14 3.87
CA SER A 15 10.97 -2.98 4.94
C SER A 15 9.63 -2.43 5.45
N ILE A 16 9.50 -1.12 5.68
CA ILE A 16 8.30 -0.55 6.31
C ILE A 16 7.07 -0.68 5.41
N VAL A 17 7.23 -0.36 4.12
CA VAL A 17 6.14 -0.47 3.14
C VAL A 17 5.73 -1.93 2.94
N GLY A 18 6.69 -2.84 2.88
CA GLY A 18 6.43 -4.27 2.78
C GLY A 18 5.68 -4.83 4.00
N GLU A 19 6.06 -4.39 5.20
CA GLU A 19 5.37 -4.78 6.44
C GLU A 19 3.96 -4.20 6.55
N GLN A 20 3.77 -2.94 6.17
CA GLN A 20 2.45 -2.32 6.13
C GLN A 20 1.54 -2.98 5.10
N ALA A 21 2.04 -3.17 3.88
CA ALA A 21 1.28 -3.85 2.83
C ALA A 21 0.90 -5.28 3.24
N LYS A 22 1.80 -6.00 3.92
CA LYS A 22 1.49 -7.31 4.48
C LYS A 22 0.33 -7.25 5.48
N LYS A 23 0.38 -6.34 6.45
CA LYS A 23 -0.69 -6.20 7.46
C LYS A 23 -2.02 -5.80 6.82
N LEU A 24 -2.00 -4.86 5.88
CA LEU A 24 -3.19 -4.46 5.13
C LEU A 24 -3.74 -5.63 4.32
N PHE A 25 -2.85 -6.44 3.73
CA PHE A 25 -3.24 -7.64 3.01
C PHE A 25 -3.95 -8.65 3.92
N GLU A 26 -3.40 -8.91 5.11
CA GLU A 26 -4.01 -9.81 6.11
C GLU A 26 -5.37 -9.29 6.62
N ILE A 27 -5.59 -7.97 6.64
CA ILE A 27 -6.88 -7.36 7.01
C ILE A 27 -7.94 -7.55 5.92
N CYS A 28 -7.53 -7.48 4.64
CA CYS A 28 -8.40 -7.76 3.50
C CYS A 28 -8.70 -9.25 3.38
N ASP A 29 -7.65 -10.07 3.37
CA ASP A 29 -7.70 -11.50 3.12
C ASP A 29 -7.98 -12.30 4.39
N LYS A 30 -9.10 -12.00 5.06
CA LYS A 30 -9.52 -12.69 6.29
C LYS A 30 -9.81 -14.18 6.09
N ASP A 31 -10.14 -14.54 4.85
CA ASP A 31 -10.44 -15.92 4.45
C ASP A 31 -9.19 -16.69 3.98
N GLU A 32 -7.99 -16.09 4.07
CA GLU A 32 -6.72 -16.66 3.61
C GLU A 32 -6.79 -17.20 2.16
N LYS A 33 -7.53 -16.51 1.29
CA LYS A 33 -7.70 -16.82 -0.13
C LYS A 33 -6.37 -16.74 -0.88
N GLY A 34 -5.43 -15.90 -0.39
CA GLY A 34 -4.15 -15.60 -1.03
C GLY A 34 -4.22 -14.51 -2.09
N TYR A 35 -5.39 -13.88 -2.26
CA TYR A 35 -5.62 -12.75 -3.16
C TYR A 35 -6.68 -11.80 -2.58
N ILE A 36 -6.69 -10.57 -3.08
CA ILE A 36 -7.64 -9.52 -2.70
C ILE A 36 -8.51 -9.17 -3.90
N ASP A 37 -9.82 -9.22 -3.71
CA ASP A 37 -10.79 -8.72 -4.67
C ASP A 37 -11.35 -7.35 -4.26
N LYS A 38 -12.14 -6.71 -5.13
CA LYS A 38 -12.70 -5.38 -4.88
C LYS A 38 -13.55 -5.30 -3.61
N ASN A 39 -14.22 -6.38 -3.22
CA ASN A 39 -15.04 -6.42 -2.02
C ASN A 39 -14.17 -6.45 -0.76
N ASP A 40 -13.04 -7.18 -0.80
CA ASP A 40 -12.10 -7.25 0.32
C ASP A 40 -11.49 -5.86 0.62
N LEU A 41 -11.27 -5.04 -0.41
CA LEU A 41 -10.76 -3.66 -0.26
C LEU A 41 -11.68 -2.74 0.57
N ASN A 42 -12.97 -3.06 0.71
CA ASN A 42 -13.85 -2.30 1.58
C ASN A 42 -13.41 -2.36 3.05
N GLY A 43 -12.75 -3.45 3.45
CA GLY A 43 -12.16 -3.61 4.78
C GLY A 43 -10.98 -2.67 5.07
N LEU A 44 -10.37 -2.08 4.04
CA LEU A 44 -9.29 -1.10 4.19
C LEU A 44 -9.79 0.30 4.50
N SER A 45 -11.07 0.60 4.33
CA SER A 45 -11.62 1.95 4.50
C SER A 45 -11.42 2.54 5.89
N GLU A 46 -11.18 1.70 6.90
CA GLU A 46 -10.84 2.11 8.28
C GLU A 46 -9.34 2.37 8.50
N PHE A 47 -8.47 1.86 7.61
CA PHE A 47 -7.01 1.89 7.75
C PHE A 47 -6.32 2.75 6.69
N VAL A 48 -6.97 2.94 5.55
CA VAL A 48 -6.42 3.54 4.34
C VAL A 48 -7.44 4.55 3.80
N SER A 49 -6.95 5.63 3.19
CA SER A 49 -7.80 6.65 2.60
C SER A 49 -8.61 6.10 1.43
N LEU A 50 -9.84 6.61 1.25
CA LEU A 50 -10.69 6.25 0.11
C LEU A 50 -10.00 6.47 -1.24
N TYR A 51 -9.11 7.45 -1.35
CA TYR A 51 -8.31 7.71 -2.55
C TYR A 51 -7.38 6.54 -2.88
N ASP A 52 -6.55 6.10 -1.93
CA ASP A 52 -5.64 4.98 -2.14
C ASP A 52 -6.42 3.68 -2.40
N ILE A 53 -7.56 3.49 -1.72
CA ILE A 53 -8.45 2.35 -1.96
C ILE A 53 -9.00 2.38 -3.39
N GLN A 54 -9.38 3.54 -3.92
CA GLN A 54 -9.83 3.68 -5.30
C GLN A 54 -8.72 3.36 -6.31
N GLU A 55 -7.49 3.80 -6.03
CA GLU A 55 -6.33 3.46 -6.88
C GLU A 55 -6.06 1.95 -6.88
N ILE A 56 -6.11 1.31 -5.71
CA ILE A 56 -5.99 -0.15 -5.60
C ILE A 56 -7.16 -0.83 -6.32
N GLN A 57 -8.40 -0.39 -6.13
CA GLN A 57 -9.59 -0.93 -6.81
C GLN A 57 -9.49 -0.81 -8.33
N LYS A 58 -8.91 0.28 -8.84
CA LYS A 58 -8.67 0.47 -10.26
C LYS A 58 -7.66 -0.55 -10.78
N LYS A 59 -6.54 -0.76 -10.07
CA LYS A 59 -5.56 -1.80 -10.41
C LYS A 59 -6.16 -3.21 -10.37
N VAL A 60 -7.04 -3.49 -9.40
CA VAL A 60 -7.81 -4.73 -9.36
C VAL A 60 -8.73 -4.84 -10.58
N ASP A 61 -9.38 -3.76 -11.01
CA ASP A 61 -10.22 -3.79 -12.21
C ASP A 61 -9.41 -3.99 -13.50
N GLU A 62 -8.22 -3.40 -13.59
CA GLU A 62 -7.31 -3.53 -14.73
C GLU A 62 -6.65 -4.92 -14.77
N SER A 63 -6.59 -5.61 -13.63
CA SER A 63 -6.15 -7.01 -13.57
C SER A 63 -7.10 -7.92 -14.35
N GLN A 64 -6.52 -8.83 -15.13
CA GLN A 64 -7.27 -9.77 -15.96
C GLN A 64 -8.21 -10.66 -15.13
N GLU A 65 -7.84 -10.96 -13.88
CA GLU A 65 -8.58 -11.84 -12.99
C GLU A 65 -9.53 -11.09 -12.04
N LYS A 66 -9.58 -9.74 -12.12
CA LYS A 66 -10.34 -8.89 -11.17
C LYS A 66 -9.97 -9.11 -9.70
N GLN A 67 -8.76 -9.61 -9.48
CA GLN A 67 -8.15 -9.88 -8.17
C GLN A 67 -6.63 -9.63 -8.28
N ILE A 68 -6.00 -9.36 -7.15
CA ILE A 68 -4.55 -9.15 -7.05
C ILE A 68 -3.97 -10.04 -5.96
N SER A 69 -2.83 -10.65 -6.22
CA SER A 69 -2.10 -11.44 -5.22
C SER A 69 -1.42 -10.53 -4.19
N ARG A 70 -0.91 -11.12 -3.11
CA ARG A 70 -0.14 -10.39 -2.09
C ARG A 70 1.03 -9.60 -2.65
N GLU A 71 1.73 -10.16 -3.62
CA GLU A 71 2.87 -9.50 -4.27
C GLU A 71 2.40 -8.28 -5.07
N GLN A 72 1.32 -8.44 -5.85
CA GLN A 72 0.71 -7.34 -6.59
C GLN A 72 0.21 -6.23 -5.67
N PHE A 73 -0.48 -6.59 -4.58
CA PHE A 73 -0.95 -5.63 -3.58
C PHE A 73 0.22 -4.86 -2.95
N THR A 74 1.28 -5.56 -2.54
CA THR A 74 2.48 -4.95 -1.97
C THR A 74 3.15 -3.98 -2.96
N GLN A 75 3.21 -4.38 -4.23
CA GLN A 75 3.75 -3.52 -5.27
C GLN A 75 2.89 -2.26 -5.47
N ILE A 76 1.57 -2.36 -5.48
CA ILE A 76 0.68 -1.21 -5.63
C ILE A 76 0.84 -0.24 -4.44
N ILE A 77 0.85 -0.75 -3.21
CA ILE A 77 1.08 0.08 -2.01
C ILE A 77 2.46 0.75 -2.09
N ARG A 78 3.48 0.02 -2.55
CA ARG A 78 4.81 0.59 -2.77
C ARG A 78 4.80 1.69 -3.81
N GLU A 79 4.16 1.49 -4.94
CA GLU A 79 4.02 2.51 -5.97
C GLU A 79 3.30 3.74 -5.41
N LEU A 80 2.20 3.57 -4.66
CA LEU A 80 1.46 4.68 -4.04
C LEU A 80 2.32 5.49 -3.08
N VAL A 81 3.04 4.83 -2.17
CA VAL A 81 3.94 5.49 -1.21
C VAL A 81 5.11 6.15 -1.94
N SER A 82 5.73 5.48 -2.91
CA SER A 82 6.81 6.04 -3.72
C SER A 82 6.36 7.24 -4.55
N SER A 83 5.14 7.23 -5.10
CA SER A 83 4.56 8.37 -5.83
C SER A 83 4.32 9.57 -4.92
N GLN A 84 4.04 9.38 -3.64
CA GLN A 84 3.92 10.47 -2.67
C GLN A 84 5.30 11.06 -2.29
N ASN A 85 6.33 10.22 -2.14
CA ASN A 85 7.69 10.68 -1.80
C ASN A 85 8.40 11.42 -2.95
N ASN A 86 8.13 11.06 -4.22
CA ASN A 86 8.74 11.73 -5.37
C ASN A 86 8.25 13.17 -5.60
N ASN A 87 7.23 13.63 -4.86
CA ASN A 87 6.76 15.01 -4.95
C ASN A 87 7.56 15.98 -4.06
N PHE A 88 8.53 15.49 -3.28
CA PHE A 88 9.38 16.33 -2.42
C PHE A 88 10.77 16.64 -3.03
N GLU A 89 11.23 15.90 -4.04
CA GLU A 89 12.54 16.12 -4.68
C GLU A 89 12.51 16.96 -5.97
N SER A 90 11.34 17.44 -6.42
CA SER A 90 11.26 18.33 -7.60
C SER A 90 11.12 19.82 -7.23
N SER A 91 11.57 20.22 -6.05
CA SER A 91 11.76 21.61 -5.64
C SER A 91 13.16 21.83 -5.05
N SER A 92 14.17 21.38 -5.80
CA SER A 92 15.55 21.78 -5.60
C SER A 92 16.10 22.25 -6.95
N GLU A 93 15.94 23.56 -7.18
CA GLU A 93 16.64 24.48 -8.10
C GLU A 93 16.87 24.11 -9.58
#